data_AF-A0A1Z9H7Z7-F1
#
_entry.id   AF-A0A1Z9H7Z7-F1
#
_cell.length_a   1.000
_cell.length_b   1.000
_cell.length_c   1.000
_cell.angle_alpha   90.00
_cell.angle_beta   90.00
_cell.angle_gamma   90.00
#
_symmetry.space_group_name_H-M   'P 1'
#
loop_
_entity.id
_entity.type
_entity.pdbx_description
1 polymer ?
#
loop_
_entity_poly.entity_id
_entity_poly.type
_entity_poly.pdbx_seq_one_letter_code
_entity_poly.pdbx_strand_id
1 'polypeptide(L)' 'MIHHTKDFHFMGTQIDPTTGYEYNIEFATGMIFLNGEVIIAFGYQDNGTFILRMPDKLFFDFVAKG' A
#
# COMPACT_ATOMS: atom_id res chain seq x y z
N MET A 1 15.23 -18.86 12.67
CA MET A 1 14.92 -18.14 11.42
C MET A 1 14.22 -16.86 11.83
N ILE A 2 14.89 -15.71 11.75
CA ILE A 2 14.31 -14.42 12.13
C ILE A 2 13.55 -13.93 10.89
N HIS A 3 12.22 -13.94 10.94
CA HIS A 3 11.38 -13.41 9.87
C HIS A 3 11.46 -11.88 9.94
N HIS A 4 12.25 -11.28 9.05
CA HIS A 4 12.29 -9.83 8.86
C HIS A 4 11.19 -9.45 7.87
N THR A 5 10.02 -9.06 8.38
CA THR A 5 9.02 -8.37 7.56
C THR A 5 9.57 -6.97 7.28
N LYS A 6 9.67 -6.58 6.00
CA LYS A 6 9.93 -5.19 5.62
C LYS A 6 8.60 -4.46 5.54
N ASP A 7 8.59 -3.21 5.98
CA ASP A 7 7.41 -2.35 5.81
C ASP A 7 7.06 -2.23 4.32
N PHE A 8 5.77 -2.28 4.04
CA PHE A 8 5.22 -2.12 2.71
C PHE A 8 4.39 -0.83 2.68
N HIS A 9 4.71 0.03 1.72
CA HIS A 9 3.99 1.26 1.44
C HIS A 9 3.48 1.20 0.01
N PHE A 10 2.21 1.53 -0.20
CA PHE A 10 1.56 1.52 -1.51
C PHE A 10 2.23 2.51 -2.48
N MET A 11 2.62 3.70 -2.01
CA MET A 11 3.30 4.71 -2.82
C MET A 11 4.80 4.85 -2.50
N GLY A 12 5.32 4.00 -1.62
CA GLY A 12 6.69 4.11 -1.11
C GLY A 12 6.82 5.13 0.04
N THR A 13 8.05 5.36 0.46
CA THR A 13 8.39 6.27 1.57
C THR A 13 8.71 7.65 1.02
N GLN A 14 7.93 8.66 1.40
CA GLN A 14 8.29 10.05 1.12
C GLN A 14 9.32 10.52 2.16
N ILE A 15 10.49 10.96 1.70
CA ILE A 15 11.55 11.51 2.55
C ILE A 15 11.71 12.99 2.24
N ASP A 16 11.59 13.84 3.25
CA ASP A 16 11.91 15.27 3.13
C ASP A 16 13.44 15.45 2.97
N PRO A 17 13.92 16.06 1.88
CA PRO A 17 15.35 16.16 1.61
C PRO A 17 16.08 17.16 2.51
N THR A 18 15.36 18.03 3.23
CA THR A 18 15.92 19.05 4.12
C THR A 18 16.01 18.54 5.56
N THR A 19 14.95 17.88 6.03
CA THR A 19 14.85 17.41 7.43
C THR A 19 15.21 15.94 7.60
N GLY A 20 15.17 15.15 6.51
CA GLY A 20 15.33 13.70 6.57
C GLY A 20 14.12 12.97 7.16
N TYR A 21 13.02 13.67 7.45
CA TYR A 21 11.83 13.03 8.00
C TYR A 21 11.10 12.20 6.96
N GLU A 22 10.67 11.03 7.40
CA GLU A 22 9.84 10.11 6.63
C GLU A 22 8.36 10.39 6.88
N TYR A 23 7.59 10.50 5.82
CA TYR A 23 6.15 10.71 5.88
C TYR A 23 5.44 9.54 5.20
N ASN A 24 5.02 8.56 6.01
CA ASN A 24 4.54 7.25 5.54
C ASN A 24 3.12 6.92 5.99
N ILE A 25 2.30 7.94 6.29
CA ILE A 25 0.91 7.69 6.71
C ILE A 25 0.12 7.26 5.48
N GLU A 26 -0.14 5.96 5.41
CA GLU A 26 -1.03 5.33 4.44
C GLU A 26 -2.03 4.45 5.19
N PHE A 27 -3.31 4.52 4.82
CA PHE A 27 -4.33 3.72 5.49
C PHE A 27 -5.34 3.17 4.49
N ALA A 28 -5.37 1.85 4.31
CA ALA A 28 -6.40 1.20 3.51
C ALA A 28 -7.76 1.33 4.21
N THR A 29 -8.75 1.92 3.52
CA THR A 29 -10.08 2.22 4.07
C THR A 29 -11.16 1.28 3.53
N GLY A 30 -10.93 0.67 2.36
CA GLY A 30 -11.87 -0.27 1.77
C GLY A 30 -11.25 -1.06 0.62
N MET A 31 -11.82 -2.23 0.34
CA MET A 31 -11.38 -3.10 -0.75
C MET A 31 -12.58 -3.82 -1.38
N ILE A 32 -12.55 -3.98 -2.71
CA ILE A 32 -13.52 -4.79 -3.45
C ILE A 32 -12.83 -5.61 -4.54
N PHE A 33 -13.33 -6.82 -4.78
CA PHE A 33 -13.00 -7.61 -5.95
C PHE A 33 -14.06 -7.42 -7.01
N LEU A 34 -13.65 -6.97 -8.20
CA LEU A 34 -14.56 -6.66 -9.30
C LEU A 34 -13.89 -6.98 -10.64
N ASN A 35 -14.54 -7.80 -11.47
CA ASN A 35 -14.10 -8.11 -12.83
C ASN A 35 -12.65 -8.63 -12.95
N GLY A 36 -12.20 -9.48 -12.02
CA GLY A 36 -10.83 -10.02 -12.02
C GLY A 36 -9.77 -9.05 -11.49
N GLU A 37 -10.18 -7.92 -10.93
CA GLU A 37 -9.31 -6.95 -10.27
C GLU A 37 -9.63 -6.87 -8.78
N VAL A 38 -8.63 -6.53 -7.99
CA VAL A 38 -8.83 -5.95 -6.66
C VAL A 38 -8.68 -4.43 -6.76
N ILE A 39 -9.59 -3.72 -6.12
CA ILE A 39 -9.64 -2.27 -6.04
C ILE A 39 -9.56 -1.90 -4.56
N ILE A 40 -8.50 -1.20 -4.16
CA ILE A 40 -8.24 -0.80 -2.78
C ILE A 40 -8.29 0.73 -2.70
N ALA A 41 -9.20 1.25 -1.87
CA ALA A 41 -9.22 2.65 -1.49
C ALA A 41 -8.30 2.85 -0.29
N PHE A 42 -7.45 3.87 -0.34
CA PHE A 42 -6.57 4.21 0.77
C PHE A 42 -6.39 5.73 0.92
N GLY A 43 -6.22 6.16 2.16
CA GLY A 43 -5.83 7.53 2.51
C GLY A 43 -4.32 7.70 2.52
N TYR A 44 -3.84 8.90 2.18
CA TYR A 44 -2.44 9.29 2.22
C TYR A 44 -2.28 10.59 3.02
N GLN A 45 -1.44 10.56 4.05
CA GLN A 45 -1.09 11.71 4.91
C GLN A 45 -2.29 12.49 5.45
N ASP A 46 -3.42 11.81 5.70
CA ASP A 46 -4.69 12.43 6.08
C ASP A 46 -5.12 13.60 5.17
N ASN A 47 -4.63 13.60 3.92
CA ASN A 47 -4.73 14.73 2.99
C ASN A 47 -5.21 14.29 1.59
N GLY A 48 -4.90 13.06 1.19
CA GLY A 48 -5.29 12.51 -0.10
C GLY A 48 -6.08 11.21 0.03
N THR A 49 -6.89 10.91 -0.98
CA THR A 49 -7.52 9.60 -1.15
C THR A 49 -7.18 9.07 -2.54
N PHE A 50 -6.74 7.83 -2.59
CA PHE A 50 -6.29 7.15 -3.81
C PHE A 50 -7.01 5.83 -3.99
N ILE A 51 -7.02 5.35 -5.24
CA ILE A 51 -7.51 4.03 -5.60
C ILE A 51 -6.37 3.27 -6.26
N LEU A 52 -5.96 2.16 -5.65
CA LEU A 52 -5.05 1.19 -6.22
C LEU A 52 -5.85 0.08 -6.90
N ARG A 53 -5.55 -0.20 -8.18
CA ARG A 53 -6.17 -1.28 -8.95
C ARG A 53 -5.09 -2.23 -9.42
N MET A 54 -5.33 -3.53 -9.26
CA MET A 54 -4.44 -4.57 -9.78
C MET A 54 -5.21 -5.86 -10.07
N PRO A 55 -4.69 -6.76 -10.91
CA PRO A 55 -5.27 -8.09 -11.09
C PRO A 55 -5.36 -8.85 -9.76
N ASP A 56 -6.47 -9.52 -9.51
CA ASP A 56 -6.71 -10.29 -8.28
C ASP A 56 -5.63 -11.37 -8.05
N LYS A 57 -5.17 -12.02 -9.12
CA LYS A 57 -4.09 -13.00 -9.07
C LYS A 57 -2.78 -12.39 -8.57
N LEU A 58 -2.43 -11.19 -9.02
CA LEU A 58 -1.22 -10.50 -8.56
C LEU A 58 -1.30 -10.17 -7.07
N PHE A 59 -2.48 -9.75 -6.60
CA PHE A 59 -2.73 -9.50 -5.18
C PHE A 59 -2.54 -10.76 -4.34
N PHE A 60 -3.15 -11.88 -4.72
CA PHE A 60 -2.99 -13.13 -3.99
C PHE A 60 -1.56 -13.68 -4.05
N ASP A 61 -0.85 -13.52 -5.18
CA ASP A 61 0.56 -13.87 -5.29
C ASP A 61 1.44 -13.04 -4.34
N PHE A 62 1.09 -11.77 -4.11
CA PHE A 62 1.77 -10.90 -3.13
C PHE A 62 1.47 -11.35 -1.69
N VAL A 63 0.19 -11.51 -1.33
CA VAL A 63 -0.22 -11.92 0.02
C VAL A 63 0.36 -13.28 0.42
N ALA A 64 0.44 -14.23 -0.52
CA ALA A 64 0.99 -15.56 -0.24
C ALA A 64 2.52 -15.58 -0.03
N LYS A 65 3.24 -14.53 -0.47
CA LYS A 65 4.69 -14.39 -0.30
C LYS A 65 5.08 -13.53 0.90
N GLY A 66 4.12 -12.80 1.47
CA GLY A 66 4.27 -11.98 2.67
C GLY A 66 4.57 -12.80 3.92
#